data_AF-C0QST8-F1
#
_entry.id   AF-C0QST8-F1
#
_cell.length_a   1.000
_cell.length_b   1.000
_cell.length_c   1.000
_cell.angle_alpha   90.00
_cell.angle_beta   90.00
_cell.angle_gamma   90.00
#
_symmetry.space_group_name_H-M   'P 1'
#
loop_
_entity.id
_entity.type
_entity.pdbx_description
1 polymer ?
#
loop_
_entity_poly.entity_id
_entity_poly.type
_entity_poly.pdbx_seq_one_letter_code
_entity_poly.pdbx_strand_id
1 'polypeptide(L)'
;MLIIQIILFILTDISFSLEKAVIQKKPDHIHIKSEVIPDYKNKKIKKYRKSKREKYYITKENGKIYHRPSCRFAKRIKNKVKIKSIRSAKRKGLRPCKVCKP
;
A
#
# COMPACT_ATOMS: atom_id res chain seq x y z
N MET A 1 38.62 -35.58 -2.10
CA MET A 1 37.51 -35.58 -1.11
C MET A 1 37.16 -34.16 -0.65
N LEU A 2 38.14 -33.32 -0.28
CA LEU A 2 37.92 -31.92 0.15
C LEU A 2 37.22 -31.02 -0.90
N ILE A 3 37.59 -31.16 -2.18
CA ILE A 3 37.01 -30.38 -3.29
C ILE A 3 35.51 -30.70 -3.47
N ILE A 4 35.12 -31.96 -3.26
CA ILE A 4 33.72 -32.40 -3.38
C ILE A 4 32.88 -31.81 -2.24
N GLN A 5 33.45 -31.69 -1.03
CA GLN A 5 32.77 -31.07 0.12
C GLN A 5 32.58 -29.56 -0.07
N ILE A 6 33.55 -28.86 -0.67
CA ILE A 6 33.43 -27.43 -0.98
C ILE A 6 32.32 -27.18 -2.02
N ILE A 7 32.23 -28.04 -3.05
CA ILE A 7 31.19 -27.94 -4.08
C ILE A 7 29.79 -28.17 -3.48
N LEU A 8 29.64 -29.15 -2.57
CA LEU A 8 28.38 -29.43 -1.89
C LEU A 8 27.92 -28.24 -1.03
N PHE A 9 28.84 -27.55 -0.34
CA PHE A 9 28.51 -26.37 0.47
C PHE A 9 28.01 -25.21 -0.39
N ILE A 10 28.70 -24.91 -1.49
CA ILE A 10 28.33 -23.82 -2.41
C ILE A 10 26.96 -24.07 -3.05
N LEU A 11 26.64 -25.34 -3.38
CA LEU A 11 25.33 -25.70 -3.94
C LEU A 11 24.17 -25.51 -2.94
N THR A 12 24.42 -25.64 -1.64
CA THR A 12 23.38 -25.40 -0.61
C THR A 12 23.11 -23.91 -0.37
N ASP A 13 24.13 -23.05 -0.40
CA ASP A 13 23.98 -21.61 -0.14
C ASP A 13 23.21 -20.88 -1.26
N ILE A 14 23.35 -21.32 -2.51
CA ILE A 14 22.61 -20.78 -3.66
C ILE A 14 21.09 -21.03 -3.49
N SER A 15 20.72 -22.18 -2.93
CA SER A 15 19.31 -22.55 -2.74
C SER A 15 18.60 -21.64 -1.71
N PHE A 16 19.31 -21.24 -0.65
CA PHE A 16 18.76 -20.39 0.42
C PHE A 16 18.58 -18.91 0.03
N SER A 17 19.43 -18.38 -0.85
CA SER A 17 19.31 -17.00 -1.34
C SER A 17 18.13 -16.80 -2.29
N LEU A 18 17.73 -17.85 -3.03
CA LEU A 18 16.56 -17.79 -3.91
C LEU A 18 15.25 -17.67 -3.13
N GLU A 19 15.10 -18.39 -2.01
CA GLU A 19 13.88 -18.35 -1.19
C GLU A 19 13.61 -16.94 -0.62
N LYS A 20 14.66 -16.20 -0.21
CA LYS A 20 14.50 -14.85 0.35
C LYS A 20 14.11 -13.81 -0.70
N ALA A 21 14.55 -13.96 -1.95
CA ALA A 21 14.19 -13.04 -3.04
C ALA A 21 12.73 -13.21 -3.48
N VAL A 22 12.15 -14.41 -3.36
CA VAL A 22 10.76 -14.71 -3.72
C VAL A 22 9.76 -14.03 -2.76
N ILE A 23 10.12 -13.83 -1.49
CA ILE A 23 9.20 -13.27 -0.48
C ILE A 23 9.01 -11.74 -0.62
N GLN A 24 9.96 -11.00 -1.20
CA GLN A 24 9.84 -9.54 -1.37
C GLN A 24 9.08 -9.11 -2.63
N LYS A 25 8.93 -9.99 -3.63
CA LYS A 25 8.10 -9.74 -4.81
C LYS A 25 6.73 -10.38 -4.65
N LYS A 26 5.98 -9.94 -3.65
CA LYS A 26 4.53 -10.13 -3.61
C LYS A 26 3.86 -8.90 -4.21
N PRO A 27 3.60 -8.85 -5.52
CA PRO A 27 2.59 -7.94 -6.04
C PRO A 27 1.24 -8.45 -5.57
N ASP A 28 0.60 -7.69 -4.67
CA ASP A 28 -0.70 -8.01 -4.07
C ASP A 28 -1.87 -7.94 -5.06
N HIS A 29 -1.84 -8.62 -6.22
CA HIS A 29 -3.02 -8.70 -7.09
C HIS A 29 -3.16 -10.10 -7.72
N ILE A 30 -4.27 -10.76 -7.36
CA ILE A 30 -4.70 -12.12 -7.70
C ILE A 30 -5.12 -12.20 -9.19
N HIS A 31 -4.60 -13.20 -9.92
CA HIS A 31 -5.16 -13.64 -11.20
C HIS A 31 -6.28 -14.65 -10.93
N ILE A 32 -7.52 -14.28 -11.21
CA ILE A 32 -8.65 -15.22 -11.25
C ILE A 32 -8.70 -15.79 -12.67
N LYS A 33 -8.32 -17.06 -12.82
CA LYS A 33 -8.68 -17.87 -13.99
C LYS A 33 -9.96 -18.61 -13.60
N SER A 34 -11.11 -18.14 -14.07
CA SER A 34 -12.38 -18.85 -13.87
C SER A 34 -13.12 -18.90 -15.20
N GLU A 35 -13.02 -20.04 -15.85
CA GLU A 35 -13.88 -20.42 -16.97
C GLU A 35 -15.08 -21.16 -16.40
N VAL A 36 -16.17 -20.43 -16.15
CA VAL A 36 -17.58 -20.83 -16.40
C VAL A 36 -18.36 -19.51 -16.46
N ILE A 37 -19.08 -19.27 -17.56
CA ILE A 37 -19.97 -18.12 -17.76
C ILE A 37 -21.38 -18.52 -17.29
N PRO A 38 -21.89 -18.03 -16.15
CA PRO A 38 -23.32 -17.90 -15.96
C PRO A 38 -23.71 -16.45 -16.26
N ASP A 39 -24.60 -16.32 -17.25
CA ASP A 39 -25.29 -15.11 -17.67
C ASP A 39 -26.00 -14.45 -16.47
N TYR A 40 -25.41 -13.37 -15.96
CA TYR A 40 -26.01 -12.52 -14.93
C TYR A 40 -25.92 -11.06 -15.33
N LYS A 41 -27.01 -10.59 -15.96
CA LYS A 41 -27.52 -9.23 -16.10
C LYS A 41 -26.64 -8.09 -15.54
N ASN A 42 -25.98 -7.41 -16.48
CA ASN A 42 -25.62 -5.99 -16.49
C ASN A 42 -25.18 -5.34 -15.16
N LYS A 43 -23.97 -5.66 -14.69
CA LYS A 43 -23.31 -4.96 -13.59
C LYS A 43 -22.30 -3.95 -14.14
N LYS A 44 -22.62 -2.65 -14.09
CA LYS A 44 -21.72 -1.54 -14.48
C LYS A 44 -20.32 -1.74 -13.90
N ILE A 45 -19.35 -2.05 -14.77
CA ILE A 45 -17.95 -2.26 -14.41
C ILE A 45 -17.39 -0.93 -13.86
N LYS A 46 -17.15 -0.87 -12.55
CA LYS A 46 -16.52 0.29 -11.89
C LYS A 46 -15.05 0.35 -12.30
N LYS A 47 -14.74 1.17 -13.30
CA LYS A 47 -13.38 1.46 -13.78
C LYS A 47 -12.48 1.85 -12.57
N TYR A 48 -11.58 0.96 -12.16
CA TYR A 48 -10.69 1.18 -11.01
C TYR A 48 -9.71 2.32 -11.32
N ARG A 49 -10.07 3.54 -10.91
CA ARG A 49 -9.18 4.71 -11.00
C ARG A 49 -8.13 4.59 -9.90
N LYS A 50 -6.89 4.32 -10.28
CA LYS A 50 -5.70 4.38 -9.40
C LYS A 50 -5.74 5.70 -8.63
N SER A 51 -5.88 5.64 -7.31
CA SER A 51 -6.05 6.85 -6.49
C SER A 51 -4.76 7.68 -6.53
N LYS A 52 -4.87 8.90 -7.05
CA LYS A 52 -3.75 9.85 -7.07
C LYS A 52 -3.33 10.11 -5.62
N ARG A 53 -2.07 9.80 -5.30
CA ARG A 53 -1.46 10.11 -4.00
C ARG A 53 -1.25 11.61 -3.90
N GLU A 54 -1.68 12.21 -2.80
CA GLU A 54 -1.48 13.64 -2.57
C GLU A 54 -0.03 13.92 -2.18
N LYS A 55 0.48 15.08 -2.60
CA LYS A 55 1.84 15.55 -2.23
C LYS A 55 1.96 15.80 -0.72
N TYR A 56 0.86 16.15 -0.06
CA TYR A 56 0.78 16.40 1.38
C TYR A 56 -0.65 16.20 1.91
N TYR A 57 -0.76 16.11 3.23
CA TYR A 57 -1.99 16.00 3.98
C TYR A 57 -2.09 17.15 4.98
N ILE A 58 -3.31 17.47 5.42
CA ILE A 58 -3.58 18.58 6.33
C ILE A 58 -4.13 18.02 7.64
N THR A 59 -3.62 18.47 8.77
CA THR A 59 -4.20 18.23 10.10
C THR A 59 -4.40 19.56 10.82
N LYS A 60 -5.25 19.57 11.85
CA LYS A 60 -5.23 20.62 12.88
C LYS A 60 -4.02 20.35 13.78
N GLU A 61 -3.38 21.41 14.28
CA GLU A 61 -2.17 21.35 15.13
C GLU A 61 -2.31 20.35 16.30
N ASN A 62 -3.38 20.46 17.09
CA ASN A 62 -3.71 19.53 18.18
C ASN A 62 -4.83 18.53 17.79
N GLY A 63 -4.96 18.27 16.49
CA GLY A 63 -5.99 17.38 15.94
C GLY A 63 -5.58 15.91 15.98
N LYS A 64 -6.58 15.03 15.95
CA LYS A 64 -6.37 13.56 15.80
C LYS A 64 -6.65 13.05 14.39
N ILE A 65 -6.99 13.95 13.45
CA ILE A 65 -7.48 13.58 12.11
C ILE A 65 -6.69 14.32 11.05
N TYR A 66 -6.19 13.57 10.06
CA TYR A 66 -5.59 14.15 8.85
C TYR A 66 -6.50 14.00 7.63
N HIS A 67 -6.38 14.95 6.71
CA HIS A 67 -7.26 15.15 5.57
C HIS A 67 -6.45 15.32 4.27
N ARG A 68 -7.09 15.03 3.13
CA ARG A 68 -6.60 15.51 1.82
C ARG A 68 -6.76 17.03 1.72
N PRO A 69 -5.91 17.73 0.94
CA PRO A 69 -6.04 19.17 0.72
C PRO A 69 -7.39 19.58 0.13
N SER A 70 -7.99 18.72 -0.70
CA SER A 70 -9.29 18.93 -1.33
C SER A 70 -10.49 18.68 -0.39
N CYS A 71 -10.28 18.18 0.83
CA CYS A 71 -11.36 17.84 1.74
C CYS A 71 -12.12 19.09 2.22
N ARG A 72 -13.46 19.04 2.19
CA ARG A 72 -14.33 20.12 2.70
C ARG A 72 -14.03 20.52 4.15
N PHE A 73 -13.65 19.55 4.99
CA PHE A 73 -13.31 19.80 6.39
C PHE A 73 -11.93 20.43 6.53
N ALA A 74 -10.95 20.02 5.71
CA ALA A 74 -9.62 20.63 5.70
C ALA A 74 -9.66 22.12 5.36
N LYS A 75 -10.60 22.53 4.50
CA LYS A 75 -10.80 23.96 4.16
C LYS A 75 -11.16 24.80 5.38
N ARG A 76 -11.93 24.24 6.33
CA ARG A 76 -12.47 24.92 7.53
C ARG A 76 -11.54 24.89 8.75
N ILE A 77 -10.44 24.13 8.72
CA ILE A 77 -9.50 24.07 9.85
C ILE A 77 -8.77 25.42 9.97
N LYS A 78 -8.87 26.05 11.14
CA LYS A 78 -7.98 27.14 11.55
C LYS A 78 -6.66 26.53 12.06
N ASN A 79 -5.52 27.14 11.74
CA ASN A 79 -4.16 26.66 12.08
C ASN A 79 -3.85 25.25 11.53
N LYS A 80 -3.68 25.20 10.21
CA LYS A 80 -3.46 23.97 9.42
C LYS A 80 -1.98 23.58 9.46
N VAL A 81 -1.69 22.35 9.86
CA VAL A 81 -0.34 21.77 9.76
C VAL A 81 -0.27 20.81 8.59
N LYS A 82 0.79 20.94 7.76
CA LYS A 82 1.03 20.07 6.61
C LYS A 82 1.84 18.84 7.01
N ILE A 83 1.43 17.68 6.51
CA ILE A 83 2.12 16.40 6.72
C ILE A 83 2.52 15.85 5.36
N LYS A 84 3.82 15.55 5.18
CA LYS A 84 4.37 15.06 3.90
C LYS A 84 3.94 13.63 3.54
N SER A 85 3.62 12.78 4.53
CA SER A 85 3.33 11.36 4.30
C SER A 85 2.30 10.77 5.26
N ILE A 86 1.51 9.81 4.78
CA ILE A 86 0.59 9.01 5.61
C ILE A 86 1.35 8.27 6.72
N ARG A 87 2.58 7.80 6.43
CA ARG A 87 3.38 7.05 7.42
C ARG A 87 3.74 7.93 8.62
N SER A 88 4.09 9.19 8.40
CA SER A 88 4.38 10.11 9.52
C SER A 88 3.11 10.49 10.28
N ALA A 89 1.96 10.63 9.60
CA ALA A 89 0.67 10.84 10.25
C ALA A 89 0.31 9.67 11.20
N LYS A 90 0.45 8.43 10.73
CA LYS A 90 0.18 7.23 11.55
C LYS A 90 1.11 7.11 12.75
N ARG A 91 2.42 7.37 12.58
CA ARG A 91 3.38 7.39 13.70
C ARG A 91 3.04 8.44 14.75
N LYS A 92 2.43 9.56 14.34
CA LYS A 92 1.91 10.60 15.25
C LYS A 92 0.54 10.26 15.87
N GLY A 93 0.01 9.05 15.65
CA GLY A 93 -1.30 8.63 16.17
C GLY A 93 -2.50 9.28 15.46
N LEU A 94 -2.29 9.89 14.29
CA LEU A 94 -3.37 10.54 13.55
C LEU A 94 -4.18 9.52 12.74
N ARG A 95 -5.49 9.73 12.71
CA ARG A 95 -6.44 8.88 12.00
C ARG A 95 -6.85 9.52 10.66
N PRO A 96 -7.07 8.72 9.61
CA PRO A 96 -7.57 9.26 8.35
C PRO A 96 -8.98 9.82 8.51
N CYS A 97 -9.26 10.92 7.83
CA CYS A 97 -10.62 11.42 7.73
C CYS A 97 -11.51 10.40 6.97
N LYS A 98 -12.61 9.99 7.60
CA LYS A 98 -13.57 9.03 7.02
C LYS A 98 -14.26 9.54 5.75
N VAL A 99 -14.27 10.85 5.53
CA VAL A 99 -14.95 11.47 4.39
C VAL A 99 -14.05 11.58 3.16
N CYS A 100 -12.85 12.15 3.29
CA CYS A 100 -11.95 12.25 2.14
C CYS A 100 -11.07 11.00 1.94
N LYS A 101 -11.15 10.01 2.85
CA LYS A 101 -10.44 8.71 2.81
C LYS A 101 -9.05 8.85 2.18
N PRO A 102 -8.16 9.64 2.82
CA PRO A 102 -6.87 10.01 2.26
C PRO A 102 -6.04 8.82 1.80
#